data_AF-F1YV58-F1
#
_entry.id   AF-F1YV58-F1
#
_cell.length_a   1.000
_cell.length_b   1.000
_cell.length_c   1.000
_cell.angle_alpha   90.00
_cell.angle_beta   90.00
_cell.angle_gamma   90.00
#
_symmetry.space_group_name_H-M   'P 1'
#
loop_
_entity.id
_entity.type
_entity.pdbx_description
1 polymer ?
#
loop_
_entity_poly.entity_id
_entity_poly.type
_entity_poly.pdbx_seq_one_letter_code
_entity_poly.pdbx_strand_id
1 'polypeptide(L)'
;MATTYGAPTGLDLSACSVTATGSTASQTLAALGKAVSDNATAVATAQSSASSAQALATTANSNAATAQSDASNALTVAQAAQAAIGTPVQTSAAGEVGGYVAYDASSGNARIEAITPATPWVPISACLNMNPAAVSTASSYSQFNINASSGTSAVQGLINCMADSNGKINFAFSNTWGHIGPDVDGSMDLGASGNAYNNCYLKTAPTVTSDANEKTIIGSLADTSYTDGQKLLAAADAVDAKVYQLNASITEKGAANARLHIGYIAQEWDAALTNAGLDAGKMGLLISYPLTEQQEKTATDADGKTVTYYETVPVYEADGKTQKTGYMLRYDELQCLLLEARKQKQITLEARIAALEAKAGA
;
A
#
# COMPACT_ATOMS: atom_id res chain seq x y z
N MET A 1 -124.04 3.49 -85.28
CA MET A 1 -123.99 4.92 -84.92
C MET A 1 -122.64 5.18 -84.27
N ALA A 2 -121.85 6.04 -84.89
CA ALA A 2 -120.52 6.43 -84.45
C ALA A 2 -120.60 7.60 -83.47
N THR A 3 -119.78 7.58 -82.42
CA THR A 3 -119.35 8.79 -81.70
C THR A 3 -117.89 8.62 -81.29
N THR A 4 -117.00 9.06 -82.18
CA THR A 4 -115.59 9.30 -81.92
C THR A 4 -115.49 10.51 -80.98
N TYR A 5 -115.12 10.30 -79.71
CA TYR A 5 -114.74 11.39 -78.82
C TYR A 5 -113.39 11.95 -79.28
N GLY A 6 -113.35 13.26 -79.56
CA GLY A 6 -112.18 13.96 -80.05
C GLY A 6 -111.00 13.86 -79.08
N ALA A 7 -109.81 13.58 -79.63
CA ALA A 7 -108.56 13.71 -78.89
C ALA A 7 -108.41 15.16 -78.38
N PRO A 8 -107.99 15.39 -77.12
CA PRO A 8 -107.83 16.75 -76.59
C PRO A 8 -106.76 17.51 -77.38
N THR A 9 -107.18 18.51 -78.16
CA THR A 9 -106.28 19.43 -78.85
C THR A 9 -105.81 20.50 -77.87
N GLY A 10 -104.66 20.27 -77.23
CA GLY A 10 -104.09 21.16 -76.21
C GLY A 10 -103.28 20.46 -75.11
N LEU A 11 -103.07 19.14 -75.18
CA LEU A 11 -102.18 18.44 -74.26
C LEU A 11 -100.73 18.86 -74.51
N ASP A 12 -100.19 19.71 -73.63
CA ASP A 12 -98.75 19.97 -73.54
C ASP A 12 -98.04 18.71 -73.02
N LEU A 13 -97.72 17.81 -73.93
CA LEU A 13 -96.96 16.58 -73.66
C LEU A 13 -95.47 16.87 -73.37
N SER A 14 -95.01 18.12 -73.44
CA SER A 14 -93.61 18.47 -73.07
C SER A 14 -93.33 18.22 -71.59
N ALA A 15 -94.38 18.16 -70.75
CA ALA A 15 -94.29 17.76 -69.35
C ALA A 15 -94.16 16.23 -69.13
N CYS A 16 -94.41 15.40 -70.15
CA CYS A 16 -94.41 13.94 -70.03
C CYS A 16 -93.04 13.31 -70.29
N SER A 17 -92.05 14.08 -70.76
CA SER A 17 -90.68 13.60 -70.98
C SER A 17 -89.67 14.65 -70.51
N VAL A 18 -89.00 14.37 -69.40
CA VAL A 18 -87.90 15.21 -68.89
C VAL A 18 -86.70 15.05 -69.82
N THR A 19 -86.51 16.01 -70.71
CA THR A 19 -85.41 16.02 -71.67
C THR A 19 -84.66 17.35 -71.61
N ALA A 20 -83.36 17.32 -71.91
CA ALA A 20 -82.51 18.52 -71.96
C ALA A 20 -82.95 19.52 -73.05
N THR A 21 -83.88 19.13 -73.93
CA THR A 21 -84.40 19.91 -75.06
C THR A 21 -85.87 20.30 -74.91
N GLY A 22 -86.50 20.07 -73.75
CA GLY A 22 -87.92 20.37 -73.48
C GLY A 22 -88.20 21.84 -73.10
N SER A 23 -89.43 22.16 -72.68
CA SER A 23 -89.82 23.50 -72.18
C SER A 23 -89.04 23.88 -70.90
N THR A 24 -89.03 25.15 -70.50
CA THR A 24 -88.17 25.69 -69.41
C THR A 24 -88.23 24.85 -68.11
N ALA A 25 -89.41 24.35 -67.74
CA ALA A 25 -89.59 23.52 -66.54
C ALA A 25 -88.90 22.14 -66.65
N SER A 26 -88.93 21.49 -67.81
CA SER A 26 -88.25 20.22 -68.07
C SER A 26 -86.73 20.36 -68.00
N GLN A 27 -86.19 21.48 -68.50
CA GLN A 27 -84.75 21.77 -68.42
C GLN A 27 -84.29 22.01 -66.98
N THR A 28 -85.06 22.75 -66.18
CA THR A 28 -84.75 22.97 -64.75
C THR A 28 -84.76 21.66 -63.96
N LEU A 29 -85.72 20.77 -64.23
CA LEU A 29 -85.79 19.47 -63.54
C LEU A 29 -84.65 18.52 -63.95
N ALA A 30 -84.27 18.50 -65.24
CA ALA A 30 -83.11 17.75 -65.71
C ALA A 30 -81.79 18.27 -65.09
N ALA A 31 -81.63 19.60 -64.99
CA ALA A 31 -80.48 20.22 -64.34
C ALA A 31 -80.41 19.89 -62.84
N LEU A 32 -81.56 19.90 -62.14
CA LEU A 32 -81.65 19.50 -60.74
C LEU A 32 -81.27 18.02 -60.56
N GLY A 33 -81.77 17.12 -61.43
CA GLY A 33 -81.40 15.70 -61.39
C GLY A 33 -79.90 15.47 -61.57
N LYS A 34 -79.26 16.21 -62.50
CA LYS A 34 -77.81 16.19 -62.67
C LYS A 34 -77.08 16.68 -61.43
N ALA A 35 -77.49 17.83 -60.87
CA ALA A 35 -76.87 18.40 -59.67
C ALA A 35 -76.96 17.45 -58.47
N VAL A 36 -78.10 16.77 -58.29
CA VAL A 36 -78.28 15.74 -57.25
C VAL A 36 -77.33 14.57 -57.46
N SER A 37 -77.16 14.09 -58.69
CA SER A 37 -76.23 13.00 -59.02
C SER A 37 -74.76 13.40 -58.80
N ASP A 38 -74.38 14.60 -59.21
CA ASP A 38 -73.02 15.15 -58.99
C ASP A 38 -72.75 15.29 -57.48
N ASN A 39 -73.71 15.81 -56.72
CA ASN A 39 -73.62 15.93 -55.26
C ASN A 39 -73.51 14.55 -54.58
N ALA A 40 -74.29 13.56 -55.01
CA ALA A 40 -74.19 12.19 -54.48
C ALA A 40 -72.79 11.60 -54.72
N THR A 41 -72.21 11.84 -55.89
CA THR A 41 -70.84 11.40 -56.23
C THR A 41 -69.79 12.13 -55.38
N ALA A 42 -69.94 13.43 -55.17
CA ALA A 42 -69.07 14.22 -54.30
C ALA A 42 -69.12 13.75 -52.85
N VAL A 43 -70.31 13.44 -52.32
CA VAL A 43 -70.51 12.90 -50.97
C VAL A 43 -69.84 11.53 -50.83
N ALA A 44 -70.02 10.62 -51.79
CA ALA A 44 -69.36 9.31 -51.77
C ALA A 44 -67.83 9.42 -51.78
N THR A 45 -67.29 10.37 -52.56
CA THR A 45 -65.86 10.67 -52.61
C THR A 45 -65.35 11.24 -51.28
N ALA A 46 -66.11 12.15 -50.66
CA ALA A 46 -65.78 12.71 -49.35
C ALA A 46 -65.78 11.65 -48.26
N GLN A 47 -66.74 10.72 -48.26
CA GLN A 47 -66.79 9.60 -47.32
C GLN A 47 -65.59 8.64 -47.47
N SER A 48 -65.19 8.36 -48.72
CA SER A 48 -64.03 7.51 -49.00
C SER A 48 -62.72 8.18 -48.54
N SER A 49 -62.58 9.47 -48.80
CA SER A 49 -61.44 10.28 -48.32
C SER A 49 -61.40 10.35 -46.80
N ALA A 50 -62.54 10.55 -46.13
CA ALA A 50 -62.63 10.57 -44.66
C ALA A 50 -62.24 9.23 -44.04
N SER A 51 -62.69 8.12 -44.63
CA SER A 51 -62.33 6.77 -44.19
C SER A 51 -60.82 6.51 -44.33
N SER A 52 -60.23 6.95 -45.44
CA SER A 52 -58.78 6.85 -45.67
C SER A 52 -57.99 7.71 -44.68
N ALA A 53 -58.45 8.94 -44.41
CA ALA A 53 -57.83 9.82 -43.42
C ALA A 53 -57.91 9.24 -42.00
N GLN A 54 -59.02 8.60 -41.63
CA GLN A 54 -59.16 7.91 -40.34
C GLN A 54 -58.20 6.73 -40.20
N ALA A 55 -58.03 5.93 -41.26
CA ALA A 55 -57.07 4.82 -41.27
C ALA A 55 -55.61 5.32 -41.14
N LEU A 56 -55.26 6.39 -41.85
CA LEU A 56 -53.95 7.04 -41.74
C LEU A 56 -53.71 7.60 -40.34
N ALA A 57 -54.70 8.28 -39.73
CA ALA A 57 -54.60 8.81 -38.37
C ALA A 57 -54.41 7.69 -37.34
N THR A 58 -55.12 6.58 -37.49
CA THR A 58 -54.99 5.39 -36.62
C THR A 58 -53.59 4.77 -36.73
N THR A 59 -53.07 4.68 -37.95
CA THR A 59 -51.72 4.17 -38.22
C THR A 59 -50.66 5.11 -37.63
N ALA A 60 -50.80 6.42 -37.82
CA ALA A 60 -49.90 7.42 -37.27
C ALA A 60 -49.87 7.37 -35.73
N ASN A 61 -51.02 7.21 -35.08
CA ASN A 61 -51.11 7.08 -33.63
C ASN A 61 -50.42 5.82 -33.11
N SER A 62 -50.56 4.71 -33.84
CA SER A 62 -49.89 3.44 -33.50
C SER A 62 -48.37 3.52 -33.67
N ASN A 63 -47.91 4.17 -34.73
CA ASN A 63 -46.48 4.42 -34.96
C ASN A 63 -45.89 5.33 -33.88
N ALA A 64 -46.60 6.38 -33.47
CA ALA A 64 -46.17 7.27 -32.39
C ALA A 64 -46.04 6.53 -31.05
N ALA A 65 -47.02 5.68 -30.71
CA ALA A 65 -46.97 4.85 -29.50
C ALA A 65 -45.77 3.88 -29.52
N THR A 66 -45.50 3.27 -30.68
CA THR A 66 -44.34 2.37 -30.86
C THR A 66 -43.03 3.13 -30.68
N ALA A 67 -42.87 4.28 -31.33
CA ALA A 67 -41.68 5.11 -31.20
C ALA A 67 -41.42 5.57 -29.75
N GLN A 68 -42.48 5.89 -29.00
CA GLN A 68 -42.38 6.25 -27.58
C GLN A 68 -41.92 5.08 -26.72
N SER A 69 -42.42 3.87 -27.00
CA SER A 69 -41.98 2.64 -26.32
C SER A 69 -40.52 2.33 -26.63
N ASP A 70 -40.11 2.40 -27.90
CA ASP A 70 -38.73 2.14 -28.33
C ASP A 70 -37.74 3.13 -27.69
N ALA A 71 -38.11 4.42 -27.65
CA ALA A 71 -37.30 5.45 -26.99
C ALA A 71 -37.14 5.19 -25.48
N SER A 72 -38.22 4.74 -24.82
CA SER A 72 -38.20 4.42 -23.39
C SER A 72 -37.32 3.19 -23.11
N ASN A 73 -37.43 2.15 -23.93
CA ASN A 73 -36.57 0.96 -23.85
C ASN A 73 -35.10 1.31 -24.08
N ALA A 74 -34.79 2.12 -25.10
CA ALA A 74 -33.43 2.58 -25.37
C ALA A 74 -32.84 3.36 -24.18
N LEU A 75 -33.64 4.22 -23.53
CA LEU A 75 -33.22 4.95 -22.33
C LEU A 75 -32.91 4.01 -21.17
N THR A 76 -33.78 3.02 -20.90
CA THR A 76 -33.54 2.02 -19.85
C THR A 76 -32.27 1.21 -20.09
N VAL A 77 -32.04 0.77 -21.33
CA VAL A 77 -30.81 0.04 -21.70
C VAL A 77 -29.57 0.92 -21.52
N ALA A 78 -29.62 2.19 -21.93
CA ALA A 78 -28.52 3.13 -21.76
C ALA A 78 -28.21 3.39 -20.27
N GLN A 79 -29.23 3.54 -19.42
CA GLN A 79 -29.07 3.71 -17.98
C GLN A 79 -28.46 2.46 -17.32
N ALA A 80 -28.90 1.26 -17.70
CA ALA A 80 -28.34 0.01 -17.20
C ALA A 80 -26.88 -0.17 -17.61
N ALA A 81 -26.53 0.17 -18.86
CA ALA A 81 -25.15 0.14 -19.34
C ALA A 81 -24.25 1.14 -18.58
N GLN A 82 -24.74 2.35 -18.29
CA GLN A 82 -24.01 3.33 -17.50
C GLN A 82 -23.79 2.86 -16.05
N ALA A 83 -24.79 2.25 -15.43
CA ALA A 83 -24.68 1.71 -14.08
C ALA A 83 -23.66 0.56 -13.98
N ALA A 84 -23.58 -0.29 -15.01
CA ALA A 84 -22.66 -1.44 -15.05
C ALA A 84 -21.18 -1.03 -15.22
N ILE A 85 -20.90 0.06 -15.92
CA ILE A 85 -19.52 0.53 -16.20
C ILE A 85 -18.98 1.42 -15.05
N GLY A 86 -19.86 1.95 -14.20
CA GLY A 86 -19.49 2.94 -13.18
C GLY A 86 -19.17 4.31 -13.79
N THR A 87 -18.61 5.23 -13.01
CA THR A 87 -18.18 6.55 -13.51
C THR A 87 -16.90 6.37 -14.33
N PRO A 88 -16.91 6.57 -15.67
CA PRO A 88 -15.69 6.46 -16.47
C PRO A 88 -14.68 7.52 -16.02
N VAL A 89 -13.50 7.08 -15.62
CA VAL A 89 -12.39 7.97 -15.27
C VAL A 89 -11.70 8.36 -16.57
N GLN A 90 -11.59 9.66 -16.83
CA GLN A 90 -10.92 10.17 -18.03
C GLN A 90 -9.45 9.73 -18.01
N THR A 91 -8.91 9.25 -19.14
CA THR A 91 -7.49 8.86 -19.23
C THR A 91 -6.55 10.03 -18.98
N SER A 92 -7.00 11.25 -19.24
CA SER A 92 -6.30 12.49 -18.87
C SER A 92 -6.15 12.73 -17.37
N ALA A 93 -6.87 11.99 -16.52
CA ALA A 93 -6.70 12.03 -15.06
C ALA A 93 -5.64 11.03 -14.55
N ALA A 94 -5.00 10.26 -15.43
CA ALA A 94 -3.88 9.39 -15.06
C ALA A 94 -2.68 10.24 -14.62
N GLY A 95 -2.20 10.05 -13.39
CA GLY A 95 -1.02 10.75 -12.89
C GLY A 95 -1.23 12.23 -12.57
N GLU A 96 -2.46 12.72 -12.57
CA GLU A 96 -2.76 14.11 -12.19
C GLU A 96 -3.10 14.23 -10.69
N VAL A 97 -2.94 15.44 -10.13
CA VAL A 97 -3.35 15.72 -8.73
C VAL A 97 -4.86 15.49 -8.59
N GLY A 98 -5.25 14.59 -7.68
CA GLY A 98 -6.64 14.18 -7.49
C GLY A 98 -7.17 13.19 -8.53
N GLY A 99 -6.31 12.72 -9.45
CA GLY A 99 -6.58 11.68 -10.43
C GLY A 99 -6.34 10.26 -9.90
N TYR A 100 -5.89 9.36 -10.78
CA TYR A 100 -5.56 7.97 -10.43
C TYR A 100 -4.14 7.57 -10.83
N VAL A 101 -3.59 6.55 -10.16
CA VAL A 101 -2.28 5.98 -10.50
C VAL A 101 -2.43 5.09 -11.74
N ALA A 102 -1.76 5.46 -12.83
CA ALA A 102 -1.70 4.62 -14.01
C ALA A 102 -0.59 3.57 -13.91
N TYR A 103 -0.90 2.36 -14.36
CA TYR A 103 0.07 1.30 -14.54
C TYR A 103 0.65 1.39 -15.95
N ASP A 104 1.97 1.52 -16.07
CA ASP A 104 2.66 1.50 -17.35
C ASP A 104 2.95 0.05 -17.75
N ALA A 105 2.16 -0.46 -18.71
CA ALA A 105 2.30 -1.82 -19.22
C ALA A 105 3.66 -2.10 -19.89
N SER A 106 4.39 -1.07 -20.33
CA SER A 106 5.71 -1.23 -20.96
C SER A 106 6.84 -1.42 -19.95
N SER A 107 6.72 -0.78 -18.78
CA SER A 107 7.77 -0.77 -17.76
C SER A 107 7.41 -1.52 -16.48
N GLY A 108 6.15 -1.94 -16.31
CA GLY A 108 5.65 -2.60 -15.10
C GLY A 108 5.51 -1.66 -13.90
N ASN A 109 5.66 -0.35 -14.11
CA ASN A 109 5.70 0.64 -13.05
C ASN A 109 4.32 1.21 -12.73
N ALA A 110 4.10 1.50 -11.46
CA ALA A 110 3.03 2.40 -11.01
C ALA A 110 3.68 3.71 -10.51
N ARG A 111 3.44 4.81 -11.22
CA ARG A 111 4.01 6.13 -10.88
C ARG A 111 3.00 6.97 -10.11
N ILE A 112 3.40 7.46 -8.93
CA ILE A 112 2.59 8.34 -8.08
C ILE A 112 3.16 9.75 -8.22
N GLU A 113 2.48 10.59 -9.00
CA GLU A 113 2.95 11.92 -9.44
C GLU A 113 2.71 13.05 -8.44
N ALA A 114 2.14 12.77 -7.28
CA ALA A 114 1.52 13.79 -6.44
C ALA A 114 2.10 13.89 -5.01
N ILE A 115 3.43 13.81 -4.85
CA ILE A 115 4.06 14.32 -3.62
C ILE A 115 4.45 15.77 -3.90
N THR A 116 3.58 16.69 -3.49
CA THR A 116 3.60 18.15 -3.68
C THR A 116 5.00 18.74 -3.92
N PRO A 117 5.29 19.28 -5.12
CA PRO A 117 6.45 20.13 -5.32
C PRO A 117 6.27 21.44 -4.53
N ALA A 118 7.28 21.84 -3.74
CA ALA A 118 7.28 23.16 -3.13
C ALA A 118 7.46 24.30 -4.16
N THR A 119 7.89 23.99 -5.40
CA THR A 119 8.05 24.96 -6.49
C THR A 119 7.80 24.33 -7.88
N PRO A 120 7.44 25.14 -8.90
CA PRO A 120 6.97 24.66 -10.22
C PRO A 120 7.98 23.88 -11.09
N TRP A 121 9.21 23.65 -10.63
CA TRP A 121 10.32 23.22 -11.50
C TRP A 121 11.03 21.92 -11.09
N VAL A 122 10.42 21.09 -10.25
CA VAL A 122 11.00 19.80 -9.86
C VAL A 122 9.93 18.71 -9.77
N PRO A 123 9.97 17.65 -10.59
CA PRO A 123 9.17 16.46 -10.33
C PRO A 123 9.76 15.70 -9.14
N ILE A 124 9.10 15.79 -7.99
CA ILE A 124 9.24 14.78 -6.93
C ILE A 124 8.26 13.67 -7.30
N SER A 125 8.79 12.52 -7.74
CA SER A 125 7.97 11.36 -8.04
C SER A 125 8.37 10.20 -7.15
N ALA A 126 7.37 9.61 -6.50
CA ALA A 126 7.50 8.28 -5.92
C ALA A 126 7.02 7.26 -6.95
N CYS A 127 7.83 6.25 -7.25
CA CYS A 127 7.35 5.12 -8.03
C CYS A 127 7.44 3.83 -7.22
N LEU A 128 6.39 3.02 -7.33
CA LEU A 128 6.38 1.64 -6.89
C LEU A 128 6.63 0.79 -8.14
N ASN A 129 7.80 0.16 -8.18
CA ASN A 129 8.14 -0.76 -9.26
C ASN A 129 7.83 -2.17 -8.79
N MET A 130 6.85 -2.82 -9.43
CA MET A 130 6.47 -4.20 -9.18
C MET A 130 6.72 -4.99 -10.46
N ASN A 131 7.96 -5.49 -10.63
CA ASN A 131 8.43 -6.34 -11.74
C ASN A 131 8.88 -5.61 -13.03
N PRO A 132 10.12 -5.08 -13.07
CA PRO A 132 10.72 -4.59 -14.30
C PRO A 132 11.25 -5.79 -15.10
N ALA A 133 10.41 -6.36 -15.96
CA ALA A 133 10.75 -7.27 -17.05
C ALA A 133 11.81 -8.37 -16.76
N ALA A 134 11.34 -9.57 -16.42
CA ALA A 134 12.00 -10.87 -16.64
C ALA A 134 13.55 -10.85 -16.73
N VAL A 135 14.23 -10.79 -15.59
CA VAL A 135 15.67 -11.10 -15.51
C VAL A 135 15.82 -12.55 -15.06
N SER A 136 16.02 -13.46 -16.03
CA SER A 136 16.49 -14.84 -15.90
C SER A 136 16.31 -15.52 -14.53
N THR A 137 15.27 -16.35 -14.40
CA THR A 137 15.16 -17.53 -13.49
C THR A 137 15.40 -17.39 -11.98
N ALA A 138 15.67 -16.23 -11.36
CA ALA A 138 15.98 -16.26 -9.91
C ALA A 138 15.71 -15.01 -9.05
N SER A 139 15.16 -13.89 -9.56
CA SER A 139 14.97 -12.69 -8.74
C SER A 139 13.70 -11.91 -9.07
N SER A 140 12.74 -11.91 -8.15
CA SER A 140 11.66 -10.91 -8.12
C SER A 140 12.20 -9.61 -7.55
N TYR A 141 11.92 -8.49 -8.22
CA TYR A 141 12.40 -7.15 -7.85
C TYR A 141 11.21 -6.25 -7.53
N SER A 142 11.18 -5.70 -6.32
CA SER A 142 10.23 -4.64 -5.94
C SER A 142 10.99 -3.45 -5.39
N GLN A 143 10.62 -2.25 -5.83
CA GLN A 143 11.38 -1.04 -5.53
C GLN A 143 10.45 0.10 -5.12
N PHE A 144 10.89 0.84 -4.11
CA PHE A 144 10.34 2.16 -3.79
C PHE A 144 11.42 3.21 -4.04
N ASN A 145 11.10 4.16 -4.91
CA ASN A 145 12.04 5.16 -5.39
C ASN A 145 11.54 6.55 -5.06
N ILE A 146 12.37 7.36 -4.41
CA ILE A 146 12.15 8.79 -4.23
C ILE A 146 13.19 9.51 -5.09
N ASN A 147 12.70 10.29 -6.06
CA ASN A 147 13.54 11.16 -6.86
C ASN A 147 13.33 12.61 -6.37
N ALA A 148 14.41 13.27 -5.98
CA ALA A 148 14.41 14.70 -5.68
C ALA A 148 15.38 15.39 -6.65
N SER A 149 15.02 16.55 -7.17
CA SER A 149 15.94 17.36 -7.98
C SER A 149 15.94 18.80 -7.47
N SER A 150 17.09 19.47 -7.54
CA SER A 150 17.20 20.91 -7.25
C SER A 150 17.11 21.75 -8.52
N GLY A 151 16.78 21.14 -9.67
CA GLY A 151 16.90 21.75 -11.01
C GLY A 151 18.32 21.67 -11.59
N THR A 152 19.35 21.47 -10.76
CA THR A 152 20.77 21.34 -11.16
C THR A 152 21.38 19.99 -10.81
N SER A 153 20.79 19.23 -9.90
CA SER A 153 21.23 17.88 -9.51
C SER A 153 20.03 17.05 -9.10
N ALA A 154 20.03 15.77 -9.51
CA ALA A 154 19.05 14.80 -9.06
C ALA A 154 19.68 13.91 -7.99
N VAL A 155 19.01 13.78 -6.85
CA VAL A 155 19.33 12.82 -5.80
C VAL A 155 18.26 11.75 -5.80
N GLN A 156 18.70 10.51 -5.72
CA GLN A 156 17.83 9.35 -5.72
C GLN A 156 18.02 8.56 -4.43
N GLY A 157 16.92 8.31 -3.75
CA GLY A 157 16.84 7.35 -2.65
C GLY A 157 16.02 6.15 -3.10
N LEU A 158 16.59 4.96 -2.99
CA LEU A 158 15.97 3.69 -3.40
C LEU A 158 15.93 2.75 -2.21
N ILE A 159 14.77 2.12 -1.98
CA ILE A 159 14.65 0.91 -1.17
C ILE A 159 14.32 -0.23 -2.14
N ASN A 160 15.19 -1.22 -2.17
CA ASN A 160 15.09 -2.33 -3.08
C ASN A 160 14.91 -3.64 -2.30
N CYS A 161 13.90 -4.41 -2.67
CA CYS A 161 13.64 -5.75 -2.15
C CYS A 161 13.84 -6.75 -3.29
N MET A 162 14.88 -7.57 -3.14
CA MET A 162 15.27 -8.58 -4.13
C MET A 162 15.25 -9.97 -3.52
N ALA A 163 14.62 -10.92 -4.20
CA ALA A 163 14.91 -12.33 -3.94
C ALA A 163 16.25 -12.69 -4.61
N ASP A 164 17.22 -13.18 -3.84
CA ASP A 164 18.43 -13.76 -4.39
C ASP A 164 18.17 -15.20 -4.88
N SER A 165 19.07 -15.72 -5.72
CA SER A 165 18.96 -17.09 -6.23
C SER A 165 19.09 -18.18 -5.16
N ASN A 166 19.40 -17.81 -3.92
CA ASN A 166 19.50 -18.71 -2.78
C ASN A 166 18.24 -18.67 -1.89
N GLY A 167 17.18 -18.00 -2.34
CA GLY A 167 15.90 -17.88 -1.63
C GLY A 167 15.89 -16.87 -0.48
N LYS A 168 16.93 -16.05 -0.34
CA LYS A 168 16.98 -14.98 0.65
C LYS A 168 16.40 -13.69 0.06
N ILE A 169 15.70 -12.94 0.90
CA ILE A 169 15.24 -11.61 0.54
C ILE A 169 16.28 -10.60 1.04
N ASN A 170 16.79 -9.78 0.13
CA ASN A 170 17.70 -8.70 0.43
C ASN A 170 16.97 -7.36 0.35
N PHE A 171 17.06 -6.58 1.44
CA PHE A 171 16.65 -5.18 1.46
C PHE A 171 17.90 -4.31 1.32
N ALA A 172 18.04 -3.67 0.16
CA ALA A 172 19.14 -2.78 -0.13
C ALA A 172 18.67 -1.32 -0.17
N PHE A 173 19.37 -0.47 0.55
CA PHE A 173 19.21 0.98 0.50
C PHE A 173 20.27 1.53 -0.45
N SER A 174 19.85 2.04 -1.60
CA SER A 174 20.75 2.73 -2.52
C SER A 174 20.43 4.21 -2.47
N ASN A 175 21.26 4.95 -1.76
CA ASN A 175 21.24 6.40 -1.76
C ASN A 175 22.61 6.90 -2.22
N THR A 176 22.62 7.90 -3.09
CA THR A 176 23.83 8.66 -3.34
C THR A 176 23.79 9.79 -2.30
N TRP A 177 24.72 9.81 -1.35
CA TRP A 177 24.84 10.85 -0.29
C TRP A 177 23.80 10.80 0.84
N GLY A 178 23.11 9.67 1.05
CA GLY A 178 22.13 9.53 2.14
C GLY A 178 22.67 8.73 3.33
N HIS A 179 21.94 8.80 4.44
CA HIS A 179 22.18 7.99 5.64
C HIS A 179 20.98 7.08 5.88
N ILE A 180 21.20 5.95 6.55
CA ILE A 180 20.12 5.17 7.15
C ILE A 180 20.19 5.46 8.65
N GLY A 181 19.15 6.08 9.19
CA GLY A 181 19.14 6.52 10.58
C GLY A 181 17.79 7.13 10.96
N PRO A 182 17.65 7.55 12.23
CA PRO A 182 16.43 8.21 12.68
C PRO A 182 16.21 9.57 12.01
N ASP A 183 14.95 10.02 12.04
CA ASP A 183 14.55 11.39 11.71
C ASP A 183 14.79 12.37 12.87
N VAL A 184 14.97 11.87 14.09
CA VAL A 184 15.28 12.63 15.30
C VAL A 184 16.54 12.07 15.96
N ASP A 185 17.47 12.95 16.31
CA ASP A 185 18.74 12.54 16.94
C ASP A 185 18.50 11.71 18.21
N GLY A 186 19.19 10.57 18.32
CA GLY A 186 19.08 9.63 19.44
C GLY A 186 17.74 8.91 19.63
N SER A 187 16.78 8.97 18.69
CA SER A 187 15.42 8.43 18.90
C SER A 187 15.20 6.98 18.48
N MET A 188 16.15 6.35 17.78
CA MET A 188 16.00 5.02 17.18
C MET A 188 17.14 4.08 17.56
N ASP A 189 16.79 2.85 17.90
CA ASP A 189 17.72 1.74 18.07
C ASP A 189 17.95 0.97 16.75
N LEU A 190 19.17 0.46 16.56
CA LEU A 190 19.47 -0.45 15.45
C LEU A 190 19.23 -1.91 15.90
N GLY A 191 18.01 -2.39 15.67
CA GLY A 191 17.54 -3.70 16.14
C GLY A 191 16.84 -3.59 17.49
N ALA A 192 16.41 -4.72 18.06
CA ALA A 192 15.70 -4.76 19.34
C ALA A 192 15.99 -6.07 20.10
N SER A 193 15.64 -6.11 21.39
CA SER A 193 15.66 -7.35 22.18
C SER A 193 14.75 -8.40 21.54
N GLY A 194 15.30 -9.57 21.19
CA GLY A 194 14.59 -10.62 20.45
C GLY A 194 14.65 -10.49 18.93
N ASN A 195 15.17 -9.38 18.40
CA ASN A 195 15.36 -9.11 16.97
C ASN A 195 16.79 -8.59 16.71
N ALA A 196 17.77 -9.30 17.26
CA ALA A 196 19.19 -8.94 17.13
C ALA A 196 19.75 -9.31 15.73
N TYR A 197 20.65 -8.46 15.23
CA TYR A 197 21.44 -8.79 14.03
C TYR A 197 22.50 -9.84 14.36
N ASN A 198 22.69 -10.81 13.47
CA ASN A 198 23.74 -11.82 13.63
C ASN A 198 25.15 -11.22 13.46
N ASN A 199 25.33 -10.29 12.52
CA ASN A 199 26.62 -9.69 12.18
C ASN A 199 26.41 -8.26 11.66
N CYS A 200 27.47 -7.44 11.74
CA CYS A 200 27.55 -6.14 11.11
C CYS A 200 28.88 -6.03 10.33
N TYR A 201 28.81 -5.67 9.05
CA TYR A 201 29.98 -5.52 8.18
C TYR A 201 30.19 -4.03 7.88
N LEU A 202 31.23 -3.44 8.46
CA LEU A 202 31.54 -2.00 8.34
C LEU A 202 32.95 -1.79 7.81
N LYS A 203 33.17 -0.71 7.05
CA LYS A 203 34.52 -0.29 6.61
C LYS A 203 35.29 0.47 7.68
N THR A 204 34.58 1.09 8.61
CA THR A 204 35.13 1.85 9.74
C THR A 204 34.41 1.42 11.02
N ALA A 205 35.06 1.60 12.18
CA ALA A 205 34.45 1.29 13.46
C ALA A 205 33.22 2.18 13.73
N PRO A 206 32.24 1.71 14.52
CA PRO A 206 31.18 2.56 15.05
C PRO A 206 31.75 3.74 15.86
N THR A 207 31.12 4.90 15.73
CA THR A 207 31.46 6.10 16.52
C THR A 207 30.42 6.30 17.61
N VAL A 208 30.86 6.62 18.83
CA VAL A 208 29.98 6.90 19.98
C VAL A 208 30.25 8.31 20.47
N THR A 209 29.19 9.04 20.86
CA THR A 209 29.33 10.41 21.37
C THR A 209 30.21 10.44 22.62
N SER A 210 31.23 11.29 22.59
CA SER A 210 32.19 11.45 23.68
C SER A 210 32.51 12.90 24.03
N ASP A 211 31.60 13.80 23.71
CA ASP A 211 31.69 15.20 24.12
C ASP A 211 31.52 15.33 25.65
N ALA A 212 32.37 16.13 26.28
CA ALA A 212 32.33 16.38 27.73
C ALA A 212 31.10 17.20 28.14
N ASN A 213 30.52 17.99 27.23
CA ASN A 213 29.32 18.78 27.49
C ASN A 213 28.05 17.92 27.56
N GLU A 214 28.10 16.69 27.05
CA GLU A 214 26.99 15.74 27.07
C GLU A 214 27.11 14.73 28.22
N LYS A 215 28.16 14.81 29.04
CA LYS A 215 28.47 13.83 30.09
C LYS A 215 28.70 14.50 31.43
N THR A 216 28.02 14.00 32.46
CA THR A 216 28.37 14.33 33.85
C THR A 216 29.36 13.29 34.36
N ILE A 217 30.60 13.72 34.63
CA ILE A 217 31.64 12.84 35.17
C ILE A 217 31.45 12.68 36.67
N ILE A 218 31.14 11.47 37.12
CA ILE A 218 30.88 11.14 38.54
C ILE A 218 32.14 10.71 39.30
N GLY A 219 33.21 10.34 38.60
CA GLY A 219 34.44 9.84 39.20
C GLY A 219 35.42 9.31 38.15
N SER A 220 36.62 8.97 38.59
CA SER A 220 37.65 8.33 37.77
C SER A 220 37.99 6.96 38.37
N LEU A 221 38.15 5.94 37.53
CA LEU A 221 38.60 4.61 37.96
C LEU A 221 40.03 4.63 38.52
N ALA A 222 40.84 5.62 38.13
CA ALA A 222 42.17 5.84 38.69
C ALA A 222 42.15 6.53 40.07
N ASP A 223 41.02 7.11 40.48
CA ASP A 223 40.87 7.76 41.77
C ASP A 223 40.55 6.72 42.85
N THR A 224 41.53 6.45 43.71
CA THR A 224 41.37 5.51 44.84
C THR A 224 40.30 5.92 45.85
N SER A 225 39.91 7.20 45.90
CA SER A 225 38.84 7.67 46.78
C SER A 225 37.45 7.37 46.21
N TYR A 226 37.35 7.12 44.89
CA TYR A 226 36.09 6.73 44.26
C TYR A 226 35.79 5.25 44.55
N THR A 227 35.09 5.02 45.66
CA THR A 227 34.83 3.68 46.21
C THR A 227 34.16 2.73 45.21
N ASP A 228 33.16 3.20 44.46
CA ASP A 228 32.49 2.37 43.45
C ASP A 228 33.40 2.07 42.26
N GLY A 229 34.31 2.97 41.90
CA GLY A 229 35.38 2.70 40.95
C GLY A 229 36.28 1.55 41.40
N GLN A 230 36.67 1.52 42.67
CA GLN A 230 37.51 0.43 43.20
C GLN A 230 36.77 -0.92 43.21
N LYS A 231 35.46 -0.92 43.51
CA LYS A 231 34.61 -2.12 43.38
C LYS A 231 34.52 -2.60 41.94
N LEU A 232 34.40 -1.68 40.97
CA LEU A 232 34.37 -2.02 39.54
C LEU A 232 35.68 -2.67 39.09
N LEU A 233 36.83 -2.15 39.53
CA LEU A 233 38.13 -2.76 39.24
C LEU A 233 38.23 -4.17 39.83
N ALA A 234 37.75 -4.38 41.06
CA ALA A 234 37.72 -5.70 41.70
C ALA A 234 36.79 -6.68 40.97
N ALA A 235 35.61 -6.23 40.52
CA ALA A 235 34.72 -7.06 39.72
C ALA A 235 35.36 -7.46 38.38
N ALA A 236 36.04 -6.54 37.70
CA ALA A 236 36.75 -6.80 36.46
C ALA A 236 37.89 -7.82 36.60
N ASP A 237 38.45 -7.95 37.81
CA ASP A 237 39.48 -8.92 38.14
C ASP A 237 38.93 -10.29 38.52
N ALA A 238 37.66 -10.39 38.87
CA ALA A 238 37.02 -11.63 39.30
C ALA A 238 36.45 -12.44 38.12
N VAL A 239 36.38 -11.88 36.92
CA VAL A 239 35.75 -12.52 35.75
C VAL A 239 36.79 -12.90 34.70
N ASP A 240 36.72 -14.15 34.24
CA ASP A 240 37.62 -14.69 33.21
C ASP A 240 36.95 -14.72 31.82
N ALA A 241 37.75 -14.46 30.78
CA ALA A 241 37.32 -14.68 29.42
C ALA A 241 37.13 -16.20 29.17
N LYS A 242 36.09 -16.55 28.42
CA LYS A 242 35.74 -17.91 28.03
C LYS A 242 35.90 -18.08 26.53
N VAL A 243 36.17 -19.32 26.14
CA VAL A 243 36.00 -19.80 24.77
C VAL A 243 34.70 -20.59 24.72
N TYR A 244 33.78 -20.23 23.83
CA TYR A 244 32.47 -20.85 23.75
C TYR A 244 32.01 -21.01 22.30
N GLN A 245 31.02 -21.87 22.09
CA GLN A 245 30.32 -22.03 20.83
C GLN A 245 28.86 -21.61 21.04
N LEU A 246 28.22 -21.06 20.00
CA LEU A 246 26.80 -20.74 20.08
C LEU A 246 25.97 -22.01 19.91
N ASN A 247 25.01 -22.24 20.82
CA ASN A 247 24.11 -23.40 20.74
C ASN A 247 23.37 -23.49 19.41
N ALA A 248 22.89 -22.35 18.87
CA ALA A 248 22.26 -22.31 17.54
C ALA A 248 23.21 -22.78 16.43
N SER A 249 24.49 -22.37 16.47
CA SER A 249 25.51 -22.82 15.52
C SER A 249 25.82 -24.31 15.67
N ILE A 250 25.81 -24.84 16.90
CA ILE A 250 25.98 -26.28 17.15
C ILE A 250 24.80 -27.07 16.56
N THR A 251 23.57 -26.61 16.77
CA THR A 251 22.37 -27.25 16.23
C THR A 251 22.38 -27.24 14.70
N GLU A 252 22.75 -26.12 14.07
CA GLU A 252 22.76 -25.98 12.61
C GLU A 252 23.90 -26.75 11.93
N LYS A 253 25.11 -26.71 12.50
CA LYS A 253 26.35 -27.15 11.81
C LYS A 253 27.03 -28.36 12.46
N GLY A 254 26.60 -28.75 13.67
CA GLY A 254 27.27 -29.74 14.51
C GLY A 254 28.43 -29.14 15.32
N ALA A 255 28.69 -29.71 16.51
CA ALA A 255 29.71 -29.20 17.44
C ALA A 255 31.12 -29.14 16.84
N ALA A 256 31.47 -30.09 15.97
CA ALA A 256 32.78 -30.11 15.31
C ALA A 256 32.99 -28.97 14.29
N ASN A 257 31.91 -28.42 13.71
CA ASN A 257 31.99 -27.37 12.68
C ASN A 257 31.57 -25.99 13.20
N ALA A 258 30.92 -25.91 14.35
CA ALA A 258 30.57 -24.65 14.97
C ALA A 258 31.84 -23.88 15.37
N ARG A 259 31.89 -22.58 15.06
CA ARG A 259 33.06 -21.75 15.32
C ARG A 259 33.23 -21.50 16.83
N LEU A 260 34.49 -21.38 17.25
CA LEU A 260 34.85 -20.92 18.59
C LEU A 260 34.76 -19.38 18.64
N HIS A 261 34.10 -18.89 19.66
CA HIS A 261 33.99 -17.47 20.02
C HIS A 261 34.73 -17.24 21.33
N ILE A 262 35.23 -16.02 21.52
CA ILE A 262 35.97 -15.62 22.72
C ILE A 262 35.26 -14.40 23.31
N GLY A 263 35.03 -14.41 24.61
CA GLY A 263 34.36 -13.30 25.29
C GLY A 263 34.05 -13.61 26.74
N TYR A 264 33.10 -12.89 27.33
CA TYR A 264 32.68 -13.02 28.71
C TYR A 264 31.22 -13.49 28.80
N ILE A 265 30.88 -14.11 29.93
CA ILE A 265 29.52 -14.53 30.26
C ILE A 265 28.87 -13.45 31.12
N ALA A 266 27.73 -12.93 30.67
CA ALA A 266 27.07 -11.79 31.30
C ALA A 266 26.65 -12.07 32.77
N GLN A 267 26.21 -13.30 33.05
CA GLN A 267 25.85 -13.71 34.42
C GLN A 267 27.05 -13.75 35.37
N GLU A 268 28.25 -14.06 34.87
CA GLU A 268 29.47 -13.99 35.70
C GLU A 268 29.79 -12.54 36.07
N TRP A 269 29.53 -11.59 35.16
CA TRP A 269 29.63 -10.16 35.44
C TRP A 269 28.57 -9.67 36.42
N ASP A 270 27.32 -10.09 36.25
CA ASP A 270 26.22 -9.78 37.20
C ASP A 270 26.57 -10.23 38.62
N ALA A 271 27.07 -11.47 38.76
CA ALA A 271 27.52 -12.01 40.03
C ALA A 271 28.73 -11.25 40.58
N ALA A 272 29.73 -10.92 39.75
CA ALA A 272 30.92 -10.19 40.18
C ALA A 272 30.58 -8.76 40.66
N LEU A 273 29.71 -8.05 39.95
CA LEU A 273 29.23 -6.72 40.36
C LEU A 273 28.46 -6.80 41.68
N THR A 274 27.53 -7.75 41.80
CA THR A 274 26.73 -7.96 43.02
C THR A 274 27.63 -8.32 44.21
N ASN A 275 28.60 -9.21 44.02
CA ASN A 275 29.56 -9.61 45.05
C ASN A 275 30.48 -8.46 45.49
N ALA A 276 30.79 -7.54 44.57
CA ALA A 276 31.52 -6.31 44.89
C ALA A 276 30.63 -5.26 45.61
N GLY A 277 29.34 -5.53 45.79
CA GLY A 277 28.37 -4.63 46.40
C GLY A 277 27.94 -3.49 45.48
N LEU A 278 27.94 -3.72 44.16
CA LEU A 278 27.43 -2.81 43.13
C LEU A 278 26.05 -3.27 42.65
N ASP A 279 25.23 -2.30 42.26
CA ASP A 279 23.96 -2.55 41.59
C ASP A 279 24.20 -2.76 40.10
N ALA A 280 24.15 -4.01 39.65
CA ALA A 280 24.44 -4.39 38.27
C ALA A 280 23.45 -3.76 37.28
N GLY A 281 22.19 -3.52 37.69
CA GLY A 281 21.17 -2.88 36.85
C GLY A 281 21.42 -1.40 36.57
N LYS A 282 22.34 -0.76 37.32
CA LYS A 282 22.78 0.63 37.07
C LYS A 282 23.99 0.73 36.16
N MET A 283 24.64 -0.39 35.84
CA MET A 283 25.86 -0.39 35.04
C MET A 283 25.51 -0.59 33.56
N GLY A 284 25.77 0.43 32.73
CA GLY A 284 25.49 0.38 31.28
C GLY A 284 26.14 -0.81 30.55
N LEU A 285 27.26 -1.31 31.08
CA LEU A 285 27.97 -2.48 30.53
C LEU A 285 27.14 -3.76 30.50
N LEU A 286 26.19 -3.93 31.43
CA LEU A 286 25.36 -5.12 31.57
C LEU A 286 23.91 -4.77 31.21
N ILE A 287 23.36 -5.47 30.22
CA ILE A 287 21.98 -5.29 29.81
C ILE A 287 21.22 -6.56 30.18
N SER A 288 20.14 -6.40 30.93
CA SER A 288 19.16 -7.46 31.20
C SER A 288 17.82 -7.11 30.57
N TYR A 289 17.12 -8.10 30.02
CA TYR A 289 15.79 -7.92 29.43
C TYR A 289 14.91 -9.15 29.67
N PRO A 290 13.58 -9.00 29.72
CA PRO A 290 12.68 -10.14 29.81
C PRO A 290 12.78 -11.01 28.54
N LEU A 291 13.07 -12.30 28.70
CA LEU A 291 13.27 -13.22 27.58
C LEU A 291 11.93 -13.59 26.96
N THR A 292 11.85 -13.51 25.64
CA THR A 292 10.70 -13.89 24.83
C THR A 292 11.13 -14.80 23.68
N GLU A 293 10.18 -15.58 23.16
CA GLU A 293 10.37 -16.42 21.98
C GLU A 293 9.21 -16.26 21.00
N GLN A 294 9.47 -16.52 19.72
CA GLN A 294 8.42 -16.62 18.72
C GLN A 294 7.85 -18.04 18.76
N GLN A 295 6.54 -18.16 19.04
CA GLN A 295 5.82 -19.41 18.92
C GLN A 295 4.91 -19.40 17.71
N GLU A 296 4.99 -20.47 16.93
CA GLU A 296 4.05 -20.74 15.85
C GLU A 296 2.68 -21.13 16.45
N LYS A 297 1.63 -20.41 16.07
CA LYS A 297 0.25 -20.70 16.45
C LYS A 297 -0.61 -20.87 15.22
N THR A 298 -1.66 -21.67 15.37
CA THR A 298 -2.66 -21.88 14.33
C THR A 298 -4.02 -21.38 14.79
N ALA A 299 -4.67 -20.54 14.00
CA ALA A 299 -6.07 -20.14 14.16
C ALA A 299 -6.90 -20.63 12.97
N THR A 300 -8.23 -20.67 13.13
CA THR A 300 -9.15 -20.89 12.02
C THR A 300 -9.75 -19.55 11.64
N ASP A 301 -9.67 -19.16 10.36
CA ASP A 301 -10.28 -17.92 9.86
C ASP A 301 -11.80 -18.03 9.72
N ALA A 302 -12.43 -16.93 9.32
CA ALA A 302 -13.88 -16.85 9.14
C ALA A 302 -14.43 -17.82 8.07
N ASP A 303 -13.58 -18.28 7.15
CA ASP A 303 -13.91 -19.20 6.08
C ASP A 303 -13.61 -20.68 6.44
N GLY A 304 -13.20 -20.94 7.68
CA GLY A 304 -12.91 -22.29 8.18
C GLY A 304 -11.52 -22.82 7.81
N LYS A 305 -10.62 -21.96 7.32
CA LYS A 305 -9.26 -22.35 6.93
C LYS A 305 -8.27 -22.13 8.07
N THR A 306 -7.34 -23.07 8.25
CA THR A 306 -6.25 -22.92 9.21
C THR A 306 -5.24 -21.89 8.71
N VAL A 307 -5.01 -20.86 9.53
CA VAL A 307 -4.00 -19.82 9.34
C VAL A 307 -2.91 -20.01 10.38
N THR A 308 -1.66 -19.98 9.95
CA THR A 308 -0.49 -20.03 10.83
C THR A 308 0.04 -18.61 11.03
N TYR A 309 0.29 -18.23 12.28
CA TYR A 309 0.88 -16.94 12.64
C TYR A 309 1.91 -17.13 13.76
N TYR A 310 2.77 -16.14 13.94
CA TYR A 310 3.76 -16.15 15.01
C TYR A 310 3.36 -15.17 16.11
N GLU A 311 3.46 -15.59 17.37
CA GLU A 311 3.21 -14.77 18.54
C GLU A 311 4.45 -14.73 19.42
N THR A 312 4.83 -13.53 19.84
CA THR A 312 5.89 -13.34 20.84
C THR A 312 5.34 -13.70 22.22
N VAL A 313 5.86 -14.76 22.84
CA VAL A 313 5.44 -15.17 24.18
C VAL A 313 6.59 -15.08 25.19
N PRO A 314 6.30 -14.82 26.47
CA PRO A 314 7.30 -14.90 27.54
C PRO A 314 7.88 -16.30 27.68
N VAL A 315 9.18 -16.40 27.91
CA VAL A 315 9.82 -17.66 28.32
C VAL A 315 9.85 -17.69 29.84
N TYR A 316 9.31 -18.73 30.46
CA TYR A 316 9.26 -18.88 31.92
C TYR A 316 10.32 -19.84 32.46
N GLU A 317 10.72 -19.61 33.70
CA GLU A 317 11.48 -20.55 34.51
C GLU A 317 10.70 -21.85 34.75
N ALA A 318 11.35 -22.85 35.37
CA ALA A 318 10.73 -24.14 35.66
C ALA A 318 9.47 -24.04 36.56
N ASP A 319 9.28 -22.92 37.26
CA ASP A 319 8.09 -22.65 38.07
C ASP A 319 6.84 -22.25 37.26
N GLY A 320 7.00 -21.98 35.95
CA GLY A 320 5.95 -21.55 35.04
C GLY A 320 5.37 -20.17 35.33
N LYS A 321 6.01 -19.36 36.20
CA LYS A 321 5.51 -18.05 36.66
C LYS A 321 6.53 -16.94 36.53
N THR A 322 7.79 -17.22 36.80
CA THR A 322 8.86 -16.24 36.73
C THR A 322 9.38 -16.17 35.31
N GLN A 323 9.31 -15.00 34.67
CA GLN A 323 9.85 -14.84 33.32
C GLN A 323 11.38 -14.90 33.37
N LYS A 324 11.98 -15.66 32.46
CA LYS A 324 13.43 -15.74 32.32
C LYS A 324 14.00 -14.39 31.90
N THR A 325 15.22 -14.12 32.33
CA THR A 325 15.97 -12.91 31.95
C THR A 325 17.02 -13.26 30.90
N GLY A 326 16.97 -12.55 29.77
CA GLY A 326 18.05 -12.51 28.80
C GLY A 326 19.12 -11.50 29.23
N TYR A 327 20.38 -11.79 28.91
CA TYR A 327 21.52 -10.94 29.26
C TYR A 327 22.38 -10.62 28.04
N MET A 328 22.95 -9.43 28.01
CA MET A 328 23.89 -8.94 27.01
C MET A 328 25.00 -8.09 27.68
N LEU A 329 26.15 -7.99 27.01
CA LEU A 329 27.28 -7.15 27.45
C LEU A 329 27.60 -6.10 26.40
N ARG A 330 27.85 -4.86 26.82
CA ARG A 330 28.45 -3.83 25.97
C ARG A 330 29.97 -3.94 26.01
N TYR A 331 30.53 -4.61 25.00
CA TYR A 331 31.95 -4.93 24.97
C TYR A 331 32.86 -3.69 24.92
N ASP A 332 32.43 -2.57 24.35
CA ASP A 332 33.24 -1.35 24.33
C ASP A 332 33.43 -0.73 25.73
N GLU A 333 32.35 -0.64 26.52
CA GLU A 333 32.42 -0.22 27.93
C GLU A 333 33.26 -1.22 28.76
N LEU A 334 33.05 -2.51 28.52
CA LEU A 334 33.79 -3.58 29.20
C LEU A 334 35.30 -3.51 28.93
N GLN A 335 35.69 -3.29 27.68
CA GLN A 335 37.10 -3.16 27.28
C GLN A 335 37.74 -1.93 27.94
N CYS A 336 37.04 -0.81 28.04
CA CYS A 336 37.55 0.38 28.72
C CYS A 336 37.82 0.09 30.22
N LEU A 337 36.89 -0.58 30.90
CA LEU A 337 37.05 -0.99 32.29
C LEU A 337 38.23 -1.96 32.47
N LEU A 338 38.31 -3.00 31.63
CA LEU A 338 39.36 -4.01 31.70
C LEU A 338 40.75 -3.39 31.44
N LEU A 339 40.87 -2.49 30.46
CA LEU A 339 42.12 -1.79 30.17
C LEU A 339 42.58 -0.94 31.35
N GLU A 340 41.67 -0.18 31.97
CA GLU A 340 42.01 0.63 33.13
C GLU A 340 42.36 -0.26 34.34
N ALA A 341 41.63 -1.36 34.58
CA ALA A 341 41.96 -2.31 35.64
C ALA A 341 43.36 -2.91 35.47
N ARG A 342 43.73 -3.30 34.24
CA ARG A 342 45.07 -3.81 33.94
C ARG A 342 46.14 -2.73 34.13
N LYS A 343 45.87 -1.49 33.72
CA LYS A 343 46.76 -0.34 33.93
C LYS A 343 47.00 -0.06 35.42
N GLN A 344 45.96 -0.07 36.26
CA GLN A 344 46.11 0.15 37.72
C GLN A 344 46.93 -0.96 38.39
N LYS A 345 46.71 -2.22 37.97
CA LYS A 345 47.53 -3.35 38.41
C LYS A 345 48.99 -3.21 38.00
N GLN A 346 49.24 -2.80 36.76
CA GLN A 346 50.59 -2.57 36.25
C GLN A 346 51.31 -1.50 37.08
N ILE A 347 50.67 -0.35 37.33
CA ILE A 347 51.22 0.72 38.17
C ILE A 347 51.59 0.18 39.56
N THR A 348 50.70 -0.61 40.18
CA THR A 348 50.94 -1.19 41.50
C THR A 348 52.11 -2.17 41.49
N LEU A 349 52.22 -3.01 40.45
CA LEU A 349 53.32 -3.96 40.30
C LEU A 349 54.64 -3.25 40.08
N GLU A 350 54.69 -2.23 39.22
CA GLU A 350 55.89 -1.42 38.97
C GLU A 350 56.38 -0.74 40.25
N ALA A 351 55.48 -0.17 41.04
CA ALA A 351 55.82 0.42 42.34
C ALA A 351 56.40 -0.62 43.32
N ARG A 352 55.83 -1.83 43.35
CA ARG A 352 56.36 -2.93 44.18
C ARG A 352 57.73 -3.40 43.71
N ILE A 353 57.95 -3.49 42.40
CA ILE A 353 59.24 -3.86 41.80
C ILE A 353 60.29 -2.82 42.17
N ALA A 354 60.02 -1.52 41.97
CA ALA A 354 60.96 -0.45 42.33
C ALA A 354 61.33 -0.49 43.83
N ALA A 355 60.35 -0.76 44.71
CA ALA A 355 60.60 -0.91 46.15
C ALA A 355 61.46 -2.14 46.49
N LEU A 356 61.34 -3.23 45.73
CA LEU A 356 62.18 -4.41 45.88
C LEU A 356 63.60 -4.17 45.35
N GLU A 357 63.74 -3.52 44.20
CA GLU A 357 65.04 -3.15 43.61
C GLU A 357 65.82 -2.21 44.53
N ALA A 358 65.15 -1.21 45.12
CA ALA A 358 65.77 -0.32 46.10
C ALA A 358 66.26 -1.05 47.36
N LYS A 359 65.58 -2.13 47.78
CA LYS A 359 66.00 -2.97 48.90
C LYS A 359 67.14 -3.93 48.55
N ALA A 360 67.26 -4.33 47.28
CA ALA A 360 68.31 -5.24 46.82
C ALA A 360 69.63 -4.51 46.50
N GLY A 361 69.57 -3.22 46.17
CA GLY A 361 70.72 -2.35 45.93
C GLY A 361 71.26 -1.61 47.17
N ALA A 362 70.63 -1.80 48.34
CA ALA A 362 71.08 -1.29 49.64
C ALA A 362 71.66 -2.43 50.49
#